data_AF-A0A2N0SGF7-F1
#
_entry.id   AF-A0A2N0SGF7-F1
#
_cell.length_a   1.000
_cell.length_b   1.000
_cell.length_c   1.000
_cell.angle_alpha   90.00
_cell.angle_beta   90.00
_cell.angle_gamma   90.00
#
_symmetry.space_group_name_H-M   'P 1'
#
loop_
_entity.id
_entity.type
_entity.pdbx_description
1 polymer ?
#
loop_
_entity_poly.entity_id
_entity_poly.type
_entity_poly.pdbx_seq_one_letter_code
_entity_poly.pdbx_strand_id
1 'polypeptide(L)'
;MLNSGDKILVEGDKVSVRGNDLITLKKRGWLNDEVINFYVELILKRAAREPEKYPKIHMFNTFFYPLLEKKGYSGVARITKRAKLDIFSLDMVIVPIHLQIHWALAVINIKERRLEYYDSMSKGCNESVLSLLKHYVEEEYKDKKKAPSYDTSEWKYYRVNNLPQQTNAYDCGVFSMTFAEHISRGASVLFTPPRYMKYFRLKMMWEIIDSELLPVDQQLQPCKVSEPVKNGSITNNYVNYSGQKRTFEDNCILGN
;
A
#
# COMPACT_ATOMS: atom_id res chain seq x y z
N MET A 1 23.36 -13.70 11.49
CA MET A 1 22.21 -13.85 10.56
C MET A 1 22.36 -13.02 9.27
N LEU A 2 22.68 -11.72 9.33
CA LEU A 2 22.65 -10.85 8.14
C LEU A 2 23.76 -11.06 7.08
N ASN A 3 24.70 -12.00 7.27
CA ASN A 3 25.73 -12.35 6.26
C ASN A 3 25.59 -13.80 5.83
N SER A 4 24.38 -14.37 5.89
CA SER A 4 24.14 -15.79 5.58
C SER A 4 24.03 -16.09 4.08
N GLY A 5 24.32 -15.12 3.21
CA GLY A 5 24.25 -15.28 1.75
C GLY A 5 22.87 -15.74 1.29
N ASP A 6 22.85 -16.78 0.47
CA ASP A 6 21.62 -17.36 -0.10
C ASP A 6 20.87 -18.32 0.84
N LYS A 7 21.33 -18.47 2.09
CA LYS A 7 20.60 -19.28 3.08
C LYS A 7 19.24 -18.64 3.37
N ILE A 8 18.19 -19.43 3.28
CA ILE A 8 16.83 -19.07 3.73
C ILE A 8 16.90 -18.81 5.24
N LEU A 9 16.45 -17.62 5.65
CA LEU A 9 16.38 -17.22 7.06
C LEU A 9 14.95 -17.28 7.60
N VAL A 10 13.97 -17.00 6.75
CA VAL A 10 12.55 -16.98 7.11
C VAL A 10 11.74 -17.60 5.97
N GLU A 11 10.84 -18.52 6.30
CA GLU A 11 9.89 -19.12 5.37
C GLU A 11 8.49 -18.53 5.60
N GLY A 12 7.88 -18.00 4.54
CA GLY A 12 6.48 -17.58 4.50
C GLY A 12 5.63 -18.58 3.71
N ASP A 13 4.35 -18.29 3.58
CA ASP A 13 3.38 -19.15 2.90
C ASP A 13 3.65 -19.21 1.39
N LYS A 14 4.13 -18.09 0.81
CA LYS A 14 4.38 -17.96 -0.63
C LYS A 14 5.79 -17.50 -0.96
N VAL A 15 6.44 -16.80 -0.05
CA VAL A 15 7.73 -16.14 -0.25
C VAL A 15 8.67 -16.54 0.87
N SER A 16 9.94 -16.77 0.57
CA SER A 16 10.97 -17.04 1.57
C SER A 16 12.04 -15.95 1.51
N VAL A 17 12.49 -15.47 2.66
CA VAL A 17 13.50 -14.42 2.75
C VAL A 17 14.86 -15.03 3.07
N ARG A 18 15.85 -14.77 2.21
CA ARG A 18 17.23 -15.20 2.40
C ARG A 18 18.05 -14.11 3.08
N GLY A 19 19.28 -14.46 3.47
CA GLY A 19 20.25 -13.50 4.02
C GLY A 19 20.47 -12.30 3.08
N ASN A 20 20.65 -12.56 1.79
CA ASN A 20 20.86 -11.53 0.77
C ASN A 20 19.65 -10.59 0.61
N ASP A 21 18.43 -11.09 0.77
CA ASP A 21 17.21 -10.27 0.73
C ASP A 21 17.14 -9.37 1.96
N LEU A 22 17.37 -9.93 3.14
CA LEU A 22 17.30 -9.20 4.41
C LEU A 22 18.38 -8.09 4.52
N ILE A 23 19.52 -8.26 3.84
CA ILE A 23 20.56 -7.21 3.75
C ILE A 23 20.03 -5.92 3.10
N THR A 24 19.04 -6.00 2.21
CA THR A 24 18.46 -4.82 1.54
C THR A 24 17.79 -3.84 2.53
N LEU A 25 17.38 -4.33 3.70
CA LEU A 25 16.84 -3.49 4.79
C LEU A 25 17.92 -2.75 5.57
N LYS A 26 19.21 -3.07 5.40
CA LYS A 26 20.30 -2.29 6.01
C LYS A 26 20.30 -0.85 5.49
N LYS A 27 21.04 0.01 6.20
CA LYS A 27 21.22 1.42 5.85
C LYS A 27 21.64 1.56 4.38
N ARG A 28 20.90 2.39 3.63
CA ARG A 28 21.10 2.70 2.20
C ARG A 28 20.81 1.54 1.22
N GLY A 29 20.32 0.40 1.70
CA GLY A 29 19.91 -0.71 0.83
C GLY A 29 18.58 -0.43 0.12
N TRP A 30 18.47 -0.87 -1.12
CA TRP A 30 17.24 -0.79 -1.91
C TRP A 30 16.48 -2.08 -1.72
N LEU A 31 15.23 -1.99 -1.26
CA LEU A 31 14.41 -3.19 -1.06
C LEU A 31 14.21 -3.91 -2.39
N ASN A 32 14.35 -5.24 -2.36
CA ASN A 32 14.06 -6.09 -3.50
C ASN A 32 12.64 -6.66 -3.44
N ASP A 33 12.27 -7.39 -4.49
CA ASP A 33 10.96 -8.03 -4.62
C ASP A 33 10.65 -8.98 -3.46
N GLU A 34 11.62 -9.79 -3.00
CA GLU A 34 11.41 -10.77 -1.94
C GLU A 34 11.02 -10.10 -0.62
N VAL A 35 11.71 -9.01 -0.23
CA VAL A 35 11.36 -8.26 0.98
C VAL A 35 9.97 -7.62 0.86
N ILE A 36 9.65 -7.02 -0.29
CA ILE A 36 8.34 -6.39 -0.51
C ILE A 36 7.23 -7.42 -0.50
N ASN A 37 7.38 -8.53 -1.23
CA ASN A 37 6.37 -9.57 -1.34
C ASN A 37 6.17 -10.32 -0.01
N PHE A 38 7.23 -10.50 0.77
CA PHE A 38 7.09 -11.05 2.13
C PHE A 38 6.32 -10.09 3.04
N TYR A 39 6.63 -8.78 2.99
CA TYR A 39 5.90 -7.80 3.80
C TYR A 39 4.42 -7.65 3.37
N VAL A 40 4.14 -7.79 2.08
CA VAL A 40 2.77 -7.94 1.55
C VAL A 40 2.05 -9.13 2.20
N GLU A 41 2.73 -10.28 2.32
CA GLU A 41 2.17 -11.46 2.99
C GLU A 41 1.84 -11.18 4.46
N LEU A 42 2.72 -10.50 5.19
CA LEU A 42 2.49 -10.12 6.59
C LEU A 42 1.26 -9.20 6.75
N ILE A 43 1.11 -8.20 5.88
CA ILE A 43 -0.06 -7.30 5.89
C ILE A 43 -1.35 -8.08 5.65
N LEU A 44 -1.36 -8.98 4.67
CA LEU A 44 -2.53 -9.81 4.36
C LEU A 44 -2.85 -10.79 5.50
N LYS A 45 -1.84 -11.41 6.12
CA LYS A 45 -2.01 -12.28 7.30
C LYS A 45 -2.65 -11.53 8.45
N ARG A 46 -2.19 -10.31 8.75
CA ARG A 46 -2.78 -9.45 9.78
C ARG A 46 -4.24 -9.11 9.48
N ALA A 47 -4.56 -8.73 8.25
CA ALA A 47 -5.94 -8.42 7.85
C ALA A 47 -6.86 -9.64 7.94
N ALA A 48 -6.38 -10.83 7.56
CA ALA A 48 -7.14 -12.07 7.62
C ALA A 48 -7.37 -12.58 9.06
N ARG A 49 -6.47 -12.26 10.00
CA ARG A 49 -6.57 -12.67 11.41
C ARG A 49 -7.65 -11.89 12.17
N GLU A 50 -7.84 -10.62 11.85
CA GLU A 50 -8.84 -9.75 12.50
C GLU A 50 -9.75 -9.08 11.44
N PRO A 51 -10.58 -9.86 10.70
CA PRO A 51 -11.33 -9.37 9.54
C PRO A 51 -12.39 -8.32 9.86
N GLU A 52 -12.89 -8.28 11.10
CA GLU A 52 -13.84 -7.27 11.57
C GLU A 52 -13.17 -5.95 11.97
N LYS A 53 -11.84 -5.97 12.15
CA LYS A 53 -11.06 -4.82 12.62
C LYS A 53 -10.50 -3.96 11.49
N TYR A 54 -10.13 -4.60 10.38
CA TYR A 54 -9.43 -3.95 9.27
C TYR A 54 -10.29 -3.95 7.99
N PRO A 55 -10.03 -3.01 7.07
CA PRO A 55 -10.63 -3.05 5.73
C PRO A 55 -10.38 -4.39 5.03
N LYS A 56 -11.35 -4.83 4.22
CA LYS A 56 -11.20 -6.00 3.34
C LYS A 56 -10.28 -5.63 2.20
N ILE A 57 -9.08 -6.22 2.18
CA ILE A 57 -8.07 -5.87 1.20
C ILE A 57 -7.53 -7.07 0.44
N HIS A 58 -6.98 -6.78 -0.74
CA HIS A 58 -6.01 -7.64 -1.39
C HIS A 58 -4.76 -6.83 -1.73
N MET A 59 -3.62 -7.50 -1.79
CA MET A 59 -2.38 -6.93 -2.25
C MET A 59 -1.81 -7.86 -3.32
N PHE A 60 -1.56 -7.32 -4.51
CA PHE A 60 -0.84 -8.08 -5.53
C PHE A 60 0.65 -8.13 -5.22
N ASN A 61 1.34 -9.15 -5.72
CA ASN A 61 2.80 -9.20 -5.68
C ASN A 61 3.42 -8.19 -6.64
N THR A 62 4.72 -7.94 -6.49
CA THR A 62 5.47 -6.96 -7.30
C THR A 62 5.47 -7.26 -8.79
N PHE A 63 5.20 -8.51 -9.20
CA PHE A 63 5.19 -8.93 -10.60
C PHE A 63 3.86 -8.66 -11.33
N PHE A 64 2.78 -8.34 -10.60
CA PHE A 64 1.47 -8.08 -11.20
C PHE A 64 1.50 -6.88 -12.16
N TYR A 65 1.95 -5.72 -11.67
CA TYR A 65 1.92 -4.50 -12.47
C TYR A 65 2.83 -4.58 -13.71
N PRO A 66 4.11 -5.02 -13.62
CA PRO A 66 4.94 -5.19 -14.81
C PRO A 66 4.34 -6.15 -15.84
N LEU A 67 3.64 -7.20 -15.39
CA LEU A 67 2.96 -8.13 -16.28
C LEU A 67 1.74 -7.50 -16.95
N LEU A 68 0.95 -6.72 -16.21
CA LEU A 68 -0.18 -5.96 -16.74
C LEU A 68 0.29 -4.91 -17.76
N GLU A 69 1.34 -4.16 -17.45
CA GLU A 69 1.91 -3.16 -18.35
C GLU A 69 2.42 -3.79 -19.66
N LYS A 70 3.11 -4.93 -19.56
CA LYS A 70 3.70 -5.60 -20.71
C LYS A 70 2.69 -6.35 -21.59
N LYS A 71 1.66 -6.98 -21.00
CA LYS A 71 0.75 -7.92 -21.70
C LYS A 71 -0.72 -7.50 -21.67
N GLY A 72 -1.05 -6.38 -21.04
CA GLY A 72 -2.42 -5.98 -20.78
C GLY A 72 -3.18 -6.97 -19.91
N TYR A 73 -4.51 -6.83 -19.86
CA TYR A 73 -5.39 -7.68 -19.06
C TYR A 73 -5.19 -9.18 -19.33
N SER A 74 -4.96 -9.56 -20.59
CA SER A 74 -4.77 -10.97 -21.00
C SER A 74 -3.65 -11.68 -20.21
N GLY A 75 -2.59 -10.96 -19.83
CA GLY A 75 -1.47 -11.51 -19.05
C GLY A 75 -1.82 -11.79 -17.59
N VAL A 76 -2.77 -11.04 -17.03
CA VAL A 76 -3.13 -11.10 -15.60
C VAL A 76 -4.50 -11.70 -15.34
N ALA A 77 -5.33 -11.92 -16.37
CA ALA A 77 -6.71 -12.39 -16.26
C ALA A 77 -6.89 -13.69 -15.44
N ARG A 78 -5.85 -14.53 -15.34
CA ARG A 78 -5.92 -15.79 -14.58
C ARG A 78 -5.54 -15.65 -13.10
N ILE A 79 -4.96 -14.52 -12.69
CA ILE A 79 -4.40 -14.33 -11.33
C ILE A 79 -5.50 -14.42 -10.28
N THR A 80 -6.52 -13.56 -10.36
CA THR A 80 -7.68 -13.54 -9.45
C THR A 80 -8.47 -14.85 -9.51
N LYS A 81 -8.67 -15.41 -10.72
CA LYS A 81 -9.36 -16.70 -10.90
C LYS A 81 -8.66 -17.85 -10.17
N ARG A 82 -7.34 -17.96 -10.28
CA ARG A 82 -6.54 -19.00 -9.59
C ARG A 82 -6.56 -18.80 -8.08
N ALA A 83 -6.55 -17.56 -7.64
CA ALA A 83 -6.66 -17.19 -6.23
C ALA A 83 -8.09 -17.31 -5.66
N LYS A 84 -9.09 -17.63 -6.50
CA LYS A 84 -10.53 -17.60 -6.14
C LYS A 84 -10.93 -16.25 -5.50
N LEU A 85 -10.40 -15.17 -6.05
CA LEU A 85 -10.54 -13.81 -5.54
C LEU A 85 -11.56 -13.02 -6.36
N ASP A 86 -12.54 -12.41 -5.69
CA ASP A 86 -13.43 -11.41 -6.26
C ASP A 86 -13.04 -10.02 -5.74
N ILE A 87 -12.27 -9.26 -6.53
CA ILE A 87 -11.76 -7.95 -6.09
C ILE A 87 -12.87 -6.93 -5.81
N PHE A 88 -14.05 -7.11 -6.42
CA PHE A 88 -15.20 -6.21 -6.25
C PHE A 88 -15.95 -6.41 -4.93
N SER A 89 -15.61 -7.47 -4.18
CA SER A 89 -16.12 -7.73 -2.83
C SER A 89 -15.25 -7.12 -1.72
N LEU A 90 -14.12 -6.50 -2.09
CA LEU A 90 -13.15 -5.89 -1.20
C LEU A 90 -13.41 -4.39 -1.05
N ASP A 91 -12.85 -3.79 0.00
CA ASP A 91 -12.79 -2.34 0.13
C ASP A 91 -11.72 -1.76 -0.79
N MET A 92 -10.53 -2.39 -0.83
CA MET A 92 -9.36 -1.88 -1.57
C MET A 92 -8.49 -3.00 -2.14
N VAL A 93 -7.85 -2.75 -3.28
CA VAL A 93 -6.73 -3.54 -3.81
C VAL A 93 -5.48 -2.66 -3.86
N ILE A 94 -4.41 -3.09 -3.19
CA ILE A 94 -3.15 -2.35 -3.12
C ILE A 94 -2.12 -3.01 -4.05
N VAL A 95 -1.40 -2.21 -4.82
CA VAL A 95 -0.48 -2.68 -5.85
C VAL A 95 0.88 -2.01 -5.68
N PRO A 96 1.93 -2.75 -5.30
CA PRO A 96 3.31 -2.28 -5.42
C PRO A 96 3.64 -1.98 -6.89
N ILE A 97 4.18 -0.81 -7.17
CA ILE A 97 4.52 -0.36 -8.53
C ILE A 97 6.04 -0.25 -8.63
N HIS A 98 6.66 -1.11 -9.44
CA HIS A 98 8.09 -1.06 -9.70
C HIS A 98 8.37 -0.25 -10.97
N LEU A 99 8.92 0.95 -10.81
CA LEU A 99 9.29 1.86 -11.90
C LEU A 99 10.81 1.84 -12.11
N GLN A 100 11.32 0.70 -12.60
CA GLN A 100 12.74 0.41 -12.83
C GLN A 100 13.63 0.40 -11.58
N ILE A 101 13.94 1.59 -11.06
CA ILE A 101 14.82 1.78 -9.89
C ILE A 101 14.06 2.38 -8.70
N HIS A 102 12.75 2.50 -8.82
CA HIS A 102 11.89 3.21 -7.88
C HIS A 102 10.67 2.38 -7.51
N TRP A 103 10.32 2.40 -6.23
CA TRP A 103 9.11 1.81 -5.71
C TRP A 103 8.09 2.89 -5.39
N ALA A 104 6.91 2.75 -5.98
CA ALA A 104 5.72 3.50 -5.64
C ALA A 104 4.59 2.54 -5.25
N LEU A 105 3.45 3.09 -4.86
CA LEU A 105 2.27 2.32 -4.50
C LEU A 105 1.04 2.90 -5.20
N ALA A 106 0.21 2.02 -5.77
CA ALA A 106 -1.12 2.39 -6.24
C ALA A 106 -2.19 1.66 -5.44
N VAL A 107 -3.36 2.28 -5.29
CA VAL A 107 -4.52 1.67 -4.63
C VAL A 107 -5.74 1.81 -5.53
N ILE A 108 -6.39 0.68 -5.79
CA ILE A 108 -7.73 0.63 -6.38
C ILE A 108 -8.70 0.60 -5.20
N ASN A 109 -9.26 1.76 -4.85
CA ASN A 109 -10.23 1.88 -3.77
C ASN A 109 -11.63 1.63 -4.32
N ILE A 110 -12.08 0.38 -4.19
CA ILE A 110 -13.38 -0.08 -4.70
C ILE A 110 -14.52 0.62 -3.97
N LYS A 111 -14.40 0.74 -2.64
CA LYS A 111 -15.43 1.33 -1.78
C LYS A 111 -15.69 2.80 -2.10
N GLU A 112 -14.62 3.58 -2.26
CA GLU A 112 -14.70 5.03 -2.52
C GLU A 112 -14.71 5.36 -4.02
N ARG A 113 -14.58 4.36 -4.91
CA ARG A 113 -14.43 4.53 -6.36
C ARG A 113 -13.29 5.48 -6.74
N ARG A 114 -12.10 5.23 -6.19
CA ARG A 114 -10.89 6.05 -6.43
C ARG A 114 -9.72 5.19 -6.90
N LEU A 115 -8.88 5.78 -7.74
CA LEU A 115 -7.56 5.27 -8.08
C LEU A 115 -6.55 6.19 -7.42
N GLU A 116 -5.77 5.65 -6.49
CA GLU A 116 -4.90 6.44 -5.61
C GLU A 116 -3.43 6.14 -5.92
N TYR A 117 -2.59 7.16 -5.94
CA TYR A 117 -1.15 7.01 -6.20
C TYR A 117 -0.31 7.61 -5.08
N TYR A 118 0.67 6.85 -4.60
CA TYR A 118 1.57 7.24 -3.53
C TYR A 118 3.01 7.09 -3.98
N ASP A 119 3.70 8.21 -4.08
CA ASP A 119 5.09 8.28 -4.51
C ASP A 119 5.87 9.18 -3.54
N SER A 120 6.89 8.61 -2.90
CA SER A 120 7.75 9.35 -1.98
C SER A 120 8.84 10.17 -2.67
N MET A 121 9.08 10.00 -3.96
CA MET A 121 10.05 10.77 -4.75
C MET A 121 9.41 11.88 -5.60
N SER A 122 8.10 11.80 -5.84
CA SER A 122 7.37 12.77 -6.63
C SER A 122 6.09 13.21 -5.92
N LYS A 123 5.81 14.51 -5.97
CA LYS A 123 4.51 15.07 -5.57
C LYS A 123 3.43 14.89 -6.65
N GLY A 124 3.83 14.42 -7.83
CA GLY A 124 2.94 14.17 -8.97
C GLY A 124 2.14 12.89 -8.81
N CYS A 125 1.16 12.74 -9.70
CA CYS A 125 0.44 11.48 -9.89
C CYS A 125 0.92 10.84 -11.18
N ASN A 126 1.16 9.53 -11.19
CA ASN A 126 1.45 8.81 -12.42
C ASN A 126 0.13 8.38 -13.07
N GLU A 127 -0.45 9.27 -13.89
CA GLU A 127 -1.73 9.02 -14.55
C GLU A 127 -1.71 7.83 -15.50
N SER A 128 -0.56 7.50 -16.08
CA SER A 128 -0.36 6.31 -16.92
C SER A 128 -0.63 5.04 -16.13
N VAL A 129 -0.05 4.94 -14.92
CA VAL A 129 -0.29 3.82 -13.99
C VAL A 129 -1.76 3.75 -13.61
N LEU A 130 -2.37 4.88 -13.23
CA LEU A 130 -3.77 4.89 -12.79
C LEU A 130 -4.74 4.57 -13.92
N SER A 131 -4.48 5.05 -15.14
CA SER A 131 -5.27 4.74 -16.33
C SER A 131 -5.21 3.26 -16.69
N LEU A 132 -4.02 2.65 -16.62
CA LEU A 132 -3.86 1.22 -16.84
C LEU A 132 -4.58 0.39 -15.76
N LEU A 133 -4.53 0.80 -14.49
CA LEU A 133 -5.27 0.14 -13.42
C LEU A 133 -6.78 0.32 -13.55
N LYS A 134 -7.25 1.51 -13.98
CA LYS A 134 -8.65 1.77 -14.29
C LYS A 134 -9.15 0.82 -15.39
N HIS A 135 -8.39 0.69 -16.47
CA HIS A 135 -8.68 -0.26 -17.54
C HIS A 135 -8.68 -1.72 -17.05
N TYR A 136 -7.71 -2.10 -16.18
CA TYR A 136 -7.71 -3.41 -15.54
C TYR A 136 -9.01 -3.70 -14.78
N VAL A 137 -9.52 -2.74 -14.00
CA VAL A 137 -10.77 -2.89 -13.24
C VAL A 137 -11.96 -3.13 -14.18
N GLU A 138 -12.05 -2.40 -15.30
CA GLU A 138 -13.12 -2.56 -16.28
C GLU A 138 -13.10 -3.96 -16.92
N GLU A 139 -11.93 -4.41 -17.37
CA GLU A 139 -11.77 -5.72 -18.01
C GLU A 139 -11.95 -6.88 -17.04
N GLU A 140 -11.46 -6.74 -15.80
CA GLU A 140 -11.67 -7.71 -14.74
C GLU A 140 -13.17 -7.84 -14.43
N TYR A 141 -13.91 -6.73 -14.34
CA TYR A 141 -15.36 -6.79 -14.10
C TYR A 141 -16.09 -7.50 -15.23
N LYS A 142 -15.83 -7.09 -16.49
CA LYS A 142 -16.46 -7.72 -17.67
C LYS A 142 -16.23 -9.23 -17.69
N ASP A 143 -14.99 -9.66 -17.48
CA ASP A 143 -14.66 -11.09 -17.54
C ASP A 143 -15.20 -11.86 -16.32
N LYS A 144 -15.10 -11.34 -15.09
CA LYS A 144 -15.49 -12.09 -13.88
C LYS A 144 -16.98 -12.05 -13.61
N LYS A 145 -17.63 -10.93 -13.89
CA LYS A 145 -19.08 -10.76 -13.70
C LYS A 145 -19.88 -11.11 -14.96
N LYS A 146 -19.22 -11.45 -16.06
CA LYS A 146 -19.86 -11.76 -17.36
C LYS A 146 -20.79 -10.63 -17.80
N ALA A 147 -20.34 -9.40 -17.57
CA ALA A 147 -21.06 -8.19 -17.91
C ALA A 147 -20.50 -7.58 -19.21
N PRO A 148 -21.34 -6.90 -20.02
CA PRO A 148 -20.88 -6.25 -21.25
C PRO A 148 -19.96 -5.05 -20.99
N SER A 149 -20.16 -4.36 -19.87
CA SER A 149 -19.38 -3.19 -19.47
C SER A 149 -19.36 -3.01 -17.95
N TYR A 150 -18.42 -2.18 -17.49
CA TYR A 150 -18.37 -1.64 -16.15
C TYR A 150 -17.99 -0.17 -16.27
N ASP A 151 -18.87 0.73 -15.85
CA ASP A 151 -18.63 2.15 -15.98
C ASP A 151 -17.77 2.66 -14.83
N THR A 152 -16.57 3.13 -15.16
CA THR A 152 -15.66 3.78 -14.22
C THR A 152 -15.49 5.28 -14.49
N SER A 153 -16.37 5.90 -15.29
CA SER A 153 -16.35 7.33 -15.61
C SER A 153 -16.29 8.23 -14.36
N GLU A 154 -17.11 7.91 -13.35
CA GLU A 154 -17.18 8.61 -12.06
C GLU A 154 -15.99 8.33 -11.12
N TRP A 155 -15.10 7.39 -11.47
CA TRP A 155 -13.94 7.08 -10.62
C TRP A 155 -12.90 8.17 -10.70
N LYS A 156 -12.44 8.63 -9.53
CA LYS A 156 -11.53 9.77 -9.41
C LYS A 156 -10.10 9.32 -9.23
N TYR A 157 -9.17 10.03 -9.87
CA TYR A 157 -7.76 9.95 -9.49
C TYR A 157 -7.57 10.74 -8.21
N TYR A 158 -6.98 10.10 -7.21
CA TYR A 158 -6.82 10.64 -5.88
C TYR A 158 -5.35 10.68 -5.49
N ARG A 159 -4.97 11.77 -4.84
CA ARG A 159 -3.64 11.94 -4.26
C ARG A 159 -3.78 12.53 -2.86
N VAL A 160 -2.86 12.16 -1.98
CA VAL A 160 -2.78 12.75 -0.65
C VAL A 160 -2.02 14.07 -0.73
N ASN A 161 -2.62 15.15 -0.24
CA ASN A 161 -1.95 16.43 -0.09
C ASN A 161 -0.85 16.32 0.98
N ASN A 162 0.31 16.93 0.73
CA ASN A 162 1.46 16.91 1.64
C ASN A 162 1.96 15.49 1.99
N LEU A 163 1.85 14.55 1.05
CA LEU A 163 2.40 13.21 1.21
C LEU A 163 3.89 13.28 1.61
N PRO A 164 4.33 12.58 2.68
CA PRO A 164 5.72 12.57 3.08
C PRO A 164 6.66 12.16 1.94
N GLN A 165 7.66 13.00 1.65
CA GLN A 165 8.62 12.80 0.56
C GLN A 165 9.97 12.36 1.11
N GLN A 166 10.58 11.34 0.50
CA GLN A 166 11.92 10.89 0.85
C GLN A 166 12.97 11.94 0.52
N THR A 167 14.06 11.94 1.27
CA THR A 167 15.19 12.88 1.11
C THR A 167 16.45 12.21 0.57
N ASN A 168 16.32 10.99 0.05
CA ASN A 168 17.41 10.17 -0.45
C ASN A 168 16.92 9.26 -1.60
N ALA A 169 17.81 8.43 -2.16
CA ALA A 169 17.50 7.60 -3.33
C ALA A 169 17.18 6.11 -3.02
N TYR A 170 17.12 5.71 -1.75
CA TYR A 170 17.09 4.30 -1.36
C TYR A 170 15.91 3.89 -0.48
N ASP A 171 15.17 4.85 0.09
CA ASP A 171 14.05 4.58 1.00
C ASP A 171 12.69 4.37 0.31
N CYS A 172 12.59 4.49 -1.02
CA CYS A 172 11.30 4.39 -1.75
C CYS A 172 10.52 3.10 -1.45
N GLY A 173 11.20 1.95 -1.38
CA GLY A 173 10.57 0.68 -1.00
C GLY A 173 10.06 0.67 0.44
N VAL A 174 10.80 1.30 1.37
CA VAL A 174 10.41 1.41 2.78
C VAL A 174 9.19 2.33 2.92
N PHE A 175 9.18 3.47 2.21
CA PHE A 175 8.03 4.37 2.14
C PHE A 175 6.80 3.65 1.59
N SER A 176 6.92 2.99 0.44
CA SER A 176 5.81 2.28 -0.21
C SER A 176 5.19 1.23 0.70
N MET A 177 6.01 0.43 1.39
CA MET A 177 5.51 -0.59 2.31
C MET A 177 4.98 -0.01 3.62
N THR A 178 5.52 1.10 4.10
CA THR A 178 4.96 1.80 5.26
C THR A 178 3.62 2.44 4.92
N PHE A 179 3.47 3.02 3.73
CA PHE A 179 2.18 3.52 3.23
C PHE A 179 1.17 2.38 3.09
N ALA A 180 1.56 1.25 2.49
CA ALA A 180 0.71 0.08 2.36
C ALA A 180 0.24 -0.44 3.72
N GLU A 181 1.13 -0.51 4.72
CA GLU A 181 0.78 -0.89 6.09
C GLU A 181 -0.28 0.06 6.67
N HIS A 182 -0.11 1.38 6.54
CA HIS A 182 -1.08 2.35 7.05
C HIS A 182 -2.44 2.24 6.34
N ILE A 183 -2.43 2.22 5.00
CA ILE A 183 -3.63 2.14 4.16
C ILE A 183 -4.40 0.85 4.48
N SER A 184 -3.70 -0.28 4.62
CA SER A 184 -4.30 -1.59 4.89
C SER A 184 -5.08 -1.69 6.21
N ARG A 185 -4.91 -0.72 7.12
CA ARG A 185 -5.66 -0.61 8.38
C ARG A 185 -6.49 0.68 8.48
N GLY A 186 -6.66 1.40 7.35
CA GLY A 186 -7.41 2.65 7.31
C GLY A 186 -6.74 3.84 8.02
N ALA A 187 -5.42 3.79 8.24
CA ALA A 187 -4.68 4.85 8.89
C ALA A 187 -4.07 5.84 7.90
N SER A 188 -3.83 7.07 8.35
CA SER A 188 -3.23 8.12 7.52
C SER A 188 -1.75 7.84 7.23
N VAL A 189 -1.38 7.92 5.96
CA VAL A 189 0.02 7.82 5.50
C VAL A 189 0.89 9.01 5.94
N LEU A 190 0.28 10.12 6.37
CA LEU A 190 0.99 11.32 6.84
C LEU A 190 1.84 11.04 8.10
N PHE A 191 1.57 9.96 8.82
CA PHE A 191 2.37 9.49 9.95
C PHE A 191 3.66 8.74 9.54
N THR A 192 4.17 8.99 8.32
CA THR A 192 5.40 8.38 7.78
C THR A 192 6.46 9.46 7.49
N PRO A 193 6.97 10.20 8.49
CA PRO A 193 7.92 11.28 8.21
C PRO A 193 9.31 10.70 7.84
N PRO A 194 10.07 11.36 6.93
CA PRO A 194 11.34 10.82 6.43
C PRO A 194 12.40 10.57 7.52
N ARG A 195 12.36 11.36 8.61
CA ARG A 195 13.25 11.20 9.77
C ARG A 195 13.15 9.84 10.46
N TYR A 196 12.07 9.08 10.24
CA TYR A 196 11.87 7.75 10.84
C TYR A 196 12.20 6.58 9.91
N MET A 197 12.74 6.80 8.70
CA MET A 197 13.07 5.68 7.79
C MET A 197 14.07 4.68 8.39
N LYS A 198 15.00 5.12 9.24
CA LYS A 198 15.88 4.21 9.99
C LYS A 198 15.08 3.29 10.91
N TYR A 199 14.08 3.83 11.59
CA TYR A 199 13.19 3.04 12.45
C TYR A 199 12.36 2.07 11.61
N PHE A 200 11.71 2.53 10.54
CA PHE A 200 10.88 1.66 9.70
C PHE A 200 11.67 0.52 9.07
N ARG A 201 12.93 0.73 8.65
CA ARG A 201 13.83 -0.34 8.21
C ARG A 201 14.07 -1.40 9.29
N LEU A 202 14.38 -0.97 10.51
CA LEU A 202 14.62 -1.88 11.63
C LEU A 202 13.34 -2.62 12.03
N LYS A 203 12.21 -1.91 12.04
CA LYS A 203 10.88 -2.47 12.29
C LYS A 203 10.55 -3.54 11.25
N MET A 204 10.62 -3.24 9.95
CA MET A 204 10.36 -4.22 8.89
C MET A 204 11.29 -5.43 8.99
N MET A 205 12.58 -5.21 9.29
CA MET A 205 13.53 -6.31 9.48
C MET A 205 13.12 -7.20 10.66
N TRP A 206 12.70 -6.61 11.79
CA TRP A 206 12.20 -7.36 12.94
C TRP A 206 10.93 -8.14 12.60
N GLU A 207 9.95 -7.49 11.99
CA GLU A 207 8.67 -8.09 11.61
C GLU A 207 8.84 -9.25 10.60
N ILE A 208 9.82 -9.15 9.70
CA ILE A 208 10.15 -10.24 8.78
C ILE A 208 10.81 -11.39 9.54
N ILE A 209 11.80 -11.13 10.40
CA ILE A 209 12.48 -12.19 11.17
C ILE A 209 11.48 -12.94 12.07
N ASP A 210 10.56 -12.21 12.69
CA ASP A 210 9.54 -12.75 13.60
C ASP A 210 8.31 -13.29 12.86
N SER A 211 8.21 -13.04 11.55
CA SER A 211 7.06 -13.39 10.70
C SER A 211 5.72 -12.82 11.21
N GLU A 212 5.77 -11.67 11.87
CA GLU A 212 4.62 -11.02 12.48
C GLU A 212 4.77 -9.49 12.45
N LEU A 213 3.69 -8.77 12.09
CA LEU A 213 3.67 -7.31 12.20
C LEU A 213 3.55 -6.90 13.67
N LEU A 214 4.30 -5.86 14.05
CA LEU A 214 4.20 -5.28 15.38
C LEU A 214 2.79 -4.71 15.61
N PRO A 215 2.22 -4.89 16.81
CA PRO A 215 0.94 -4.30 17.20
C PRO A 215 0.90 -2.79 16.98
N VAL A 216 -0.24 -2.26 16.55
CA VAL A 216 -0.40 -0.84 16.18
C VAL A 216 -0.13 0.11 17.36
N ASP A 217 -0.42 -0.31 18.59
CA ASP A 217 -0.14 0.41 19.84
C ASP A 217 1.36 0.48 20.19
N GLN A 218 2.17 -0.43 19.64
CA GLN A 218 3.62 -0.44 19.80
C GLN A 218 4.34 0.30 18.66
N GLN A 219 3.60 0.77 17.64
CA GLN A 219 4.14 1.60 16.58
C GLN A 219 4.22 3.05 17.06
N LEU A 220 5.39 3.69 16.90
CA LEU A 220 5.62 5.10 17.27
C LEU A 220 4.48 6.01 16.78
N GLN A 221 3.63 6.48 17.71
CA GLN A 221 2.73 7.60 17.43
C GLN A 221 3.51 8.91 17.53
N PRO A 222 3.48 9.80 16.53
CA PRO A 222 4.01 11.13 16.71
C PRO A 222 3.17 11.86 17.77
N CYS A 223 3.85 12.52 18.71
CA CYS A 223 3.24 13.33 19.77
C CYS A 223 2.12 14.21 19.20
N LYS A 224 0.94 14.19 19.85
CA LYS A 224 -0.16 15.11 19.60
C LYS A 224 0.35 16.54 19.78
N VAL A 225 0.52 17.29 18.69
CA VAL A 225 0.70 18.74 18.78
C VAL A 225 -0.70 19.32 18.99
N SER A 226 -0.95 19.83 20.20
CA SER A 226 -2.17 20.53 20.55
C SER A 226 -2.05 22.00 20.14
N GLU A 227 -2.79 22.44 19.12
CA GLU A 227 -3.01 23.88 18.86
C GLU A 227 -4.48 24.16 18.45
N PRO A 228 -4.99 25.39 18.67
CA PRO A 228 -6.40 25.64 18.97
C PRO A 228 -7.28 25.87 17.73
N VAL A 229 -8.58 25.54 17.88
CA VAL A 229 -9.64 25.57 16.85
C VAL A 229 -10.15 26.99 16.58
N LYS A 230 -10.34 27.37 15.30
CA LYS A 230 -11.35 28.36 14.85
C LYS A 230 -12.02 27.96 13.52
N ASN A 231 -13.32 27.65 13.63
CA ASN A 231 -14.48 27.75 12.72
C ASN A 231 -14.31 27.60 11.19
N GLY A 232 -15.03 26.65 10.55
CA GLY A 232 -15.35 26.80 9.13
C GLY A 232 -15.91 25.68 8.21
N SER A 233 -16.43 24.53 8.67
CA SER A 233 -17.37 23.61 7.95
C SER A 233 -16.93 22.88 6.65
N ILE A 234 -16.86 21.53 6.71
CA ILE A 234 -17.74 20.47 6.11
C ILE A 234 -17.14 19.09 6.47
N THR A 235 -17.93 18.17 7.04
CA THR A 235 -17.44 16.93 7.68
C THR A 235 -17.55 15.68 6.82
N ASN A 236 -16.44 14.99 6.55
CA ASN A 236 -16.42 13.56 6.19
C ASN A 236 -16.03 12.71 7.41
N ASN A 237 -16.80 11.67 7.69
CA ASN A 237 -16.69 10.86 8.91
C ASN A 237 -15.68 9.72 8.74
N TYR A 238 -14.62 9.71 9.56
CA TYR A 238 -13.77 8.53 9.79
C TYR A 238 -13.83 8.12 11.26
N VAL A 239 -14.01 6.81 11.49
CA VAL A 239 -14.17 6.21 12.83
C VAL A 239 -12.80 5.79 13.35
N ASN A 240 -12.41 6.29 14.52
CA ASN A 240 -11.32 5.73 15.32
C ASN A 240 -11.88 4.70 16.32
N TYR A 241 -11.15 3.61 16.54
CA TYR A 241 -11.39 2.63 17.60
C TYR A 241 -11.20 3.28 18.98
N SER A 242 -12.26 3.95 19.45
CA SER A 242 -12.57 4.28 20.86
C SER A 242 -13.83 5.16 20.92
N GLY A 243 -14.90 4.80 20.20
CA GLY A 243 -16.28 5.28 20.45
C GLY A 243 -16.56 6.80 20.51
N GLN A 244 -15.58 7.67 20.23
CA GLN A 244 -15.73 9.12 20.30
C GLN A 244 -15.34 9.76 18.98
N LYS A 245 -16.35 10.33 18.30
CA LYS A 245 -16.21 11.13 17.09
C LYS A 245 -15.39 12.39 17.38
N ARG A 246 -14.32 12.61 16.62
CA ARG A 246 -13.69 13.94 16.47
C ARG A 246 -13.41 14.20 15.00
N THR A 247 -13.76 15.41 14.55
CA THR A 247 -13.65 15.91 13.19
C THR A 247 -12.28 16.53 12.92
N PHE A 248 -11.70 16.28 11.74
CA PHE A 248 -10.56 17.02 11.19
C PHE A 248 -10.87 17.39 9.74
N GLU A 249 -10.60 18.64 9.35
CA GLU A 249 -10.81 19.20 8.01
C GLU A 249 -9.51 19.12 7.20
N ASP A 250 -9.52 18.37 6.09
CA ASP A 250 -8.47 18.43 5.06
C ASP A 250 -9.01 19.20 3.85
N ASN A 251 -8.48 20.40 3.60
CA ASN A 251 -8.87 21.23 2.46
C ASN A 251 -8.29 20.66 1.15
N CYS A 252 -9.18 20.26 0.24
CA CYS A 252 -8.88 19.98 -1.16
C CYS A 252 -9.06 21.26 -2.00
N ILE A 253 -8.00 21.72 -2.66
CA ILE A 253 -8.13 22.64 -3.79
C ILE A 253 -8.04 21.79 -5.06
N LEU A 254 -9.16 21.70 -5.79
CA LEU A 254 -9.18 21.22 -7.17
C LEU A 254 -8.48 22.28 -8.02
N GLY A 255 -7.33 21.92 -8.60
CA GLY A 255 -6.69 22.77 -9.60
C GLY A 255 -7.46 22.66 -10.91
N ASN A 256 -7.84 23.81 -11.47
CA ASN A 256 -8.31 23.95 -12.85
C ASN A 256 -7.25 23.53 -13.86
#